data_AF-A0A1G6HXD3-F1
#
_entry.id   AF-A0A1G6HXD3-F1
#
_cell.length_a   1.000
_cell.length_b   1.000
_cell.length_c   1.000
_cell.angle_alpha   90.00
_cell.angle_beta   90.00
_cell.angle_gamma   90.00
#
_symmetry.space_group_name_H-M   'P 1'
#
loop_
_entity.id
_entity.type
_entity.pdbx_description
1 polymer ?
#
loop_
_entity_poly.entity_id
_entity_poly.type
_entity_poly.pdbx_seq_one_letter_code
_entity_poly.pdbx_strand_id
1 'polypeptide(L)'
;MILIRPFLVFIALMLFYIPNLQFIGIAILLYIYHILTKNRNSHIEKMKEVYKANGIDFPIKDSGKKTFVWLYLYIFSLTVLFYMANTLTSEVLALDINQIEQFQVEPWESYLLIGSFILMWVSYTFMINKIIKDQWILQESEINNNIVKYRFISLREGNFSMLLRILTFNLYEWYLIYMLLRETAMHYIEDGTATGVYKKHIEKPKKEEIKKESPFENLINKIKNLDKEEKYSVIFYEVTNMQAEKAEEVLKKLLEENYIDQEEYDKIKSFL
;
A
#
# COMPACT_ATOMS: atom_id res chain seq x y z
N MET A 1 -1.24 2.30 -20.77
CA MET A 1 -2.15 2.20 -19.60
C MET A 1 -1.76 3.13 -18.45
N ILE A 2 -0.47 3.27 -18.10
CA ILE A 2 0.01 4.11 -16.97
C ILE A 2 -0.36 5.59 -17.14
N LEU A 3 -0.33 6.14 -18.36
CA LEU A 3 -0.72 7.54 -18.63
C LEU A 3 -2.23 7.77 -18.77
N ILE A 4 -2.99 6.74 -19.15
CA ILE A 4 -4.44 6.85 -19.37
C ILE A 4 -5.18 7.07 -18.04
N ARG A 5 -4.67 6.47 -16.95
CA ARG A 5 -5.29 6.57 -15.62
C ARG A 5 -5.23 7.99 -15.04
N PRO A 6 -4.07 8.68 -15.00
CA PRO A 6 -3.98 10.11 -14.68
C PRO A 6 -4.86 11.02 -15.52
N PHE A 7 -4.93 10.76 -16.83
CA PHE A 7 -5.71 11.59 -17.74
C PHE A 7 -7.21 11.47 -17.48
N LEU A 8 -7.68 10.27 -17.14
CA LEU A 8 -9.07 10.02 -16.75
C LEU A 8 -9.43 10.74 -15.44
N VAL A 9 -8.51 10.80 -14.47
CA VAL A 9 -8.69 11.58 -13.23
C VAL A 9 -8.82 13.08 -13.54
N PHE A 10 -7.98 13.60 -14.44
CA PHE A 10 -8.04 15.01 -14.84
C PHE A 10 -9.35 15.36 -15.58
N ILE A 11 -9.80 14.50 -16.50
CA ILE A 11 -11.10 14.70 -17.18
C ILE A 11 -12.23 14.68 -16.16
N ALA A 12 -12.23 13.71 -15.23
CA ALA A 12 -13.27 13.59 -14.22
C ALA A 12 -13.33 14.82 -13.30
N LEU A 13 -12.16 15.34 -12.91
CA LEU A 13 -12.01 16.60 -12.19
C LEU A 13 -12.67 17.75 -12.97
N MET A 14 -12.33 17.92 -14.25
CA MET A 14 -12.90 18.99 -15.06
C MET A 14 -14.43 18.87 -15.17
N LEU A 15 -14.95 17.67 -15.43
CA LEU A 15 -16.38 17.41 -15.53
C LEU A 15 -17.12 17.64 -14.21
N PHE A 16 -16.47 17.35 -13.07
CA PHE A 16 -17.04 17.53 -11.74
C PHE A 16 -17.37 19.00 -11.43
N TYR A 17 -16.55 19.94 -11.90
CA TYR A 17 -16.76 21.38 -11.67
C TYR A 17 -17.59 22.08 -12.74
N ILE A 18 -17.96 21.40 -13.83
CA ILE A 18 -18.85 21.98 -14.86
C ILE A 18 -20.31 21.65 -14.48
N PRO A 19 -21.17 22.67 -14.28
CA PRO A 19 -22.60 22.45 -14.06
C PRO A 19 -23.22 21.54 -15.13
N ASN A 20 -24.19 20.71 -14.76
CA ASN A 20 -24.80 19.64 -15.57
C ASN A 20 -23.88 18.44 -15.90
N LEU A 21 -22.57 18.63 -16.07
CA LEU A 21 -21.61 17.54 -16.28
C LEU A 21 -21.10 16.92 -14.98
N GLN A 22 -21.37 17.55 -13.83
CA GLN A 22 -20.97 17.10 -12.50
C GLN A 22 -21.31 15.62 -12.23
N PHE A 23 -22.46 15.14 -12.73
CA PHE A 23 -22.91 13.76 -12.53
C PHE A 23 -22.00 12.75 -13.25
N ILE A 24 -21.44 13.13 -14.40
CA ILE A 24 -20.45 12.33 -15.12
C ILE A 24 -19.15 12.30 -14.32
N GLY A 25 -18.71 13.45 -13.79
CA GLY A 25 -17.56 13.54 -12.89
C GLY A 25 -17.70 12.63 -11.66
N ILE A 26 -18.87 12.66 -11.00
CA ILE A 26 -19.20 11.80 -9.85
C ILE A 26 -19.24 10.32 -10.26
N ALA A 27 -19.85 9.98 -11.39
CA ALA A 27 -19.89 8.60 -11.87
C ALA A 27 -18.48 8.05 -12.12
N ILE A 28 -17.60 8.86 -12.72
CA ILE A 28 -16.20 8.48 -12.94
C ILE A 28 -15.46 8.36 -11.59
N LEU A 29 -15.68 9.29 -10.65
CA LEU A 29 -15.11 9.23 -9.29
C LEU A 29 -15.45 7.88 -8.61
N LEU A 30 -16.72 7.52 -8.60
CA LEU A 30 -17.21 6.27 -8.00
C LEU A 30 -16.68 5.04 -8.73
N TYR A 31 -16.57 5.11 -10.06
CA TYR A 31 -15.96 4.06 -10.87
C TYR A 31 -14.47 3.86 -10.52
N ILE A 32 -13.71 4.94 -10.31
CA ILE A 32 -12.31 4.83 -9.89
C ILE A 32 -12.20 4.14 -8.52
N TYR A 33 -13.04 4.51 -7.55
CA TYR A 33 -13.08 3.82 -6.25
C TYR A 33 -13.45 2.35 -6.35
N HIS A 34 -14.40 2.02 -7.21
CA HIS A 34 -14.74 0.64 -7.51
C HIS A 34 -13.52 -0.12 -8.04
N ILE A 35 -12.78 0.45 -9.00
CA ILE A 35 -11.59 -0.18 -9.59
C ILE A 35 -10.45 -0.30 -8.57
N LEU A 36 -10.17 0.73 -7.76
CA LEU A 36 -9.16 0.66 -6.69
C LEU A 36 -9.49 -0.45 -5.68
N THR A 37 -10.74 -0.52 -5.24
CA THR A 37 -11.21 -1.56 -4.31
C THR A 37 -11.11 -2.96 -4.92
N LYS A 38 -11.54 -3.12 -6.17
CA LYS A 38 -11.44 -4.39 -6.91
C LYS A 38 -9.99 -4.83 -7.07
N ASN A 39 -9.10 -3.91 -7.45
CA ASN A 39 -7.68 -4.20 -7.66
C ASN A 39 -7.01 -4.59 -6.34
N ARG A 40 -7.25 -3.86 -5.24
CA ARG A 40 -6.76 -4.23 -3.90
C ARG A 40 -7.20 -5.64 -3.51
N ASN A 41 -8.47 -5.99 -3.75
CA ASN A 41 -8.97 -7.32 -3.43
C ASN A 41 -8.30 -8.42 -4.27
N SER A 42 -8.19 -8.20 -5.58
CA SER A 42 -7.52 -9.16 -6.48
C SER A 42 -6.03 -9.31 -6.16
N HIS A 43 -5.34 -8.20 -5.84
CA HIS A 43 -3.95 -8.19 -5.42
C HIS A 43 -3.75 -9.04 -4.17
N ILE A 44 -4.59 -8.84 -3.15
CA ILE A 44 -4.52 -9.60 -1.90
C ILE A 44 -4.82 -11.08 -2.10
N GLU A 45 -5.76 -11.43 -2.98
CA GLU A 45 -6.02 -12.83 -3.33
C GLU A 45 -4.78 -13.48 -3.97
N LYS A 46 -4.15 -12.80 -4.93
CA LYS A 46 -2.92 -13.30 -5.58
C LYS A 46 -1.76 -13.42 -4.59
N MET A 47 -1.54 -12.42 -3.74
CA MET A 47 -0.45 -12.45 -2.78
C MET A 47 -0.67 -13.46 -1.66
N LYS A 48 -1.92 -13.76 -1.29
CA LYS A 48 -2.20 -14.91 -0.42
C LYS A 48 -1.70 -16.23 -1.00
N GLU A 49 -1.79 -16.42 -2.31
CA GLU A 49 -1.24 -17.61 -2.97
C GLU A 49 0.28 -17.67 -2.82
N VAL A 50 0.97 -16.53 -3.04
CA VAL A 50 2.43 -16.42 -2.89
C VAL A 50 2.87 -16.70 -1.45
N TYR A 51 2.21 -16.09 -0.47
CA TYR A 51 2.55 -16.27 0.94
C TYR A 51 2.31 -17.72 1.39
N LYS A 52 1.18 -18.29 0.99
CA LYS A 52 0.85 -19.69 1.29
C LYS A 52 1.86 -20.66 0.66
N ALA A 53 2.32 -20.39 -0.57
CA ALA A 53 3.31 -21.21 -1.25
C ALA A 53 4.68 -21.18 -0.57
N ASN A 54 5.04 -20.03 0.01
CA ASN A 54 6.33 -19.82 0.69
C ASN A 54 6.28 -20.12 2.20
N GLY A 55 5.13 -20.53 2.76
CA GLY A 55 4.98 -20.78 4.19
C GLY A 55 5.08 -19.53 5.07
N ILE A 56 4.81 -18.35 4.50
CA ILE A 56 4.89 -17.05 5.20
C ILE A 56 3.49 -16.69 5.74
N ASP A 57 3.41 -16.17 6.96
CA ASP A 57 2.14 -15.69 7.51
C ASP A 57 1.64 -14.45 6.77
N PHE A 58 0.35 -14.44 6.43
CA PHE A 58 -0.23 -13.37 5.63
C PHE A 58 -0.65 -12.20 6.54
N PRO A 59 -0.13 -10.98 6.32
CA PRO A 59 -0.25 -9.90 7.30
C PRO A 59 -1.68 -9.31 7.41
N ILE A 60 -2.57 -9.63 6.47
CA ILE A 60 -3.95 -9.10 6.47
C ILE A 60 -4.95 -10.17 6.93
N LYS A 61 -5.47 -9.98 8.13
CA LYS A 61 -6.43 -10.90 8.79
C LYS A 61 -7.81 -10.93 8.13
N ASP A 62 -8.24 -9.84 7.47
CA ASP A 62 -9.62 -9.70 6.99
C ASP A 62 -9.69 -9.73 5.45
N SER A 63 -10.43 -10.71 4.91
CA SER A 63 -10.52 -10.96 3.46
C SER A 63 -11.59 -10.09 2.79
N GLY A 64 -11.29 -9.57 1.60
CA GLY A 64 -11.87 -8.39 0.96
C GLY A 64 -13.36 -8.33 0.62
N LYS A 65 -14.20 -9.29 1.04
CA LYS A 65 -15.64 -9.28 0.70
C LYS A 65 -16.42 -8.12 1.33
N LYS A 66 -16.00 -7.63 2.49
CA LYS A 66 -16.65 -6.50 3.19
C LYS A 66 -16.18 -5.13 2.73
N THR A 67 -15.16 -5.03 1.87
CA THR A 67 -14.59 -3.73 1.47
C THR A 67 -15.57 -2.89 0.65
N PHE A 68 -16.38 -3.53 -0.20
CA PHE A 68 -17.38 -2.82 -1.01
C PHE A 68 -18.55 -2.25 -0.21
N VAL A 69 -18.80 -2.75 1.01
CA VAL A 69 -19.88 -2.23 1.87
C VAL A 69 -19.67 -0.74 2.11
N TRP A 70 -18.43 -0.33 2.39
CA TRP A 70 -18.11 1.08 2.61
C TRP A 70 -18.30 1.93 1.36
N LEU A 71 -17.96 1.42 0.17
CA LEU A 71 -18.24 2.12 -1.09
C LEU A 71 -19.75 2.30 -1.32
N TYR A 72 -20.56 1.27 -1.07
CA TYR A 72 -22.01 1.38 -1.25
C TYR A 72 -22.66 2.31 -0.23
N LEU A 73 -22.23 2.27 1.04
CA LEU A 73 -22.69 3.22 2.06
C LEU A 73 -22.29 4.66 1.71
N TYR A 74 -21.11 4.83 1.11
CA TYR A 74 -20.63 6.12 0.62
C TYR A 74 -21.49 6.65 -0.54
N ILE A 75 -21.81 5.81 -1.53
CA ILE A 75 -22.71 6.17 -2.65
C ILE A 75 -24.10 6.52 -2.14
N PHE A 76 -24.66 5.69 -1.25
CA PHE A 76 -25.97 5.92 -0.67
C PHE A 76 -26.04 7.26 0.09
N SER A 77 -25.08 7.51 0.99
CA SER A 77 -25.04 8.76 1.77
C SER A 77 -24.86 9.99 0.88
N LEU A 78 -24.00 9.93 -0.14
CA LEU A 78 -23.88 11.00 -1.14
C LEU A 78 -25.21 11.25 -1.86
N THR A 79 -25.92 10.19 -2.25
CA THR A 79 -27.17 10.29 -3.02
C THR A 79 -28.24 10.98 -2.20
N VAL A 80 -28.38 10.59 -0.92
CA VAL A 80 -29.31 11.24 0.02
C VAL A 80 -28.92 12.70 0.24
N LEU A 81 -27.64 13.01 0.46
CA LEU A 81 -27.17 14.39 0.63
C LEU A 81 -27.47 15.25 -0.61
N PHE A 82 -27.18 14.75 -1.82
CA PHE A 82 -27.46 15.48 -3.05
C PHE A 82 -28.95 15.71 -3.26
N TYR A 83 -29.78 14.69 -3.01
CA TYR A 83 -31.23 14.82 -3.10
C TYR A 83 -31.74 15.89 -2.14
N MET A 84 -31.40 15.78 -0.84
CA MET A 84 -31.83 16.73 0.18
C MET A 84 -31.31 18.15 -0.07
N ALA A 85 -30.05 18.28 -0.49
CA ALA A 85 -29.48 19.59 -0.80
C ALA A 85 -30.20 20.26 -1.99
N ASN A 86 -30.54 19.51 -3.03
CA ASN A 86 -31.29 20.06 -4.16
C ASN A 86 -32.71 20.45 -3.79
N THR A 87 -33.40 19.64 -2.98
CA THR A 87 -34.75 19.93 -2.48
C THR A 87 -34.73 21.23 -1.65
N LEU A 88 -33.87 21.30 -0.63
CA LEU A 88 -33.77 22.49 0.23
C LEU A 88 -33.31 23.73 -0.53
N THR A 89 -32.39 23.59 -1.48
CA THR A 89 -31.97 24.72 -2.32
C THR A 89 -33.16 25.23 -3.15
N SER A 90 -33.97 24.33 -3.71
CA SER A 90 -35.13 24.70 -4.52
C SER A 90 -36.21 25.38 -3.66
N GLU A 91 -36.44 24.89 -2.44
CA GLU A 91 -37.35 25.51 -1.48
C GLU A 91 -36.88 26.90 -1.11
N VAL A 92 -35.62 27.06 -0.69
CA VAL A 92 -35.04 28.36 -0.31
C VAL A 92 -35.07 29.36 -1.46
N LEU A 93 -34.76 28.92 -2.69
CA LEU A 93 -34.80 29.78 -3.87
C LEU A 93 -36.22 30.20 -4.29
N ALA A 94 -37.25 29.47 -3.85
CA ALA A 94 -38.64 29.81 -4.12
C ALA A 94 -39.23 30.80 -3.10
N LEU A 95 -38.52 31.09 -2.01
CA LEU A 95 -38.96 31.98 -0.95
C LEU A 95 -38.59 33.44 -1.22
N ASP A 96 -39.46 34.34 -0.81
CA ASP A 96 -39.16 35.77 -0.73
C ASP A 96 -38.27 36.09 0.48
N ILE A 97 -37.59 37.24 0.47
CA ILE A 97 -36.65 37.69 1.53
C ILE A 97 -37.29 37.61 2.94
N ASN A 98 -38.55 38.03 3.09
CA ASN A 98 -39.26 38.00 4.38
C ASN A 98 -39.58 36.57 4.86
N GLN A 99 -39.70 35.62 3.93
CA GLN A 99 -39.98 34.22 4.23
C GLN A 99 -38.70 33.45 4.55
N ILE A 100 -37.56 33.85 3.98
CA ILE A 100 -36.24 33.26 4.28
C ILE A 100 -35.90 33.41 5.77
N GLU A 101 -36.18 34.56 6.39
CA GLU A 101 -35.92 34.78 7.82
C GLU A 101 -36.72 33.84 8.73
N GLN A 102 -37.86 33.34 8.23
CA GLN A 102 -38.76 32.44 8.97
C GLN A 102 -38.59 30.97 8.54
N PHE A 103 -37.75 30.69 7.53
CA PHE A 103 -37.57 29.35 7.01
C PHE A 103 -36.89 28.45 8.05
N GLN A 104 -37.55 27.34 8.36
CA GLN A 104 -37.02 26.29 9.20
C GLN A 104 -37.05 24.99 8.43
N VAL A 105 -35.91 24.31 8.41
CA VAL A 105 -35.80 22.96 7.88
C VAL A 105 -36.53 22.01 8.81
N GLU A 106 -37.35 21.12 8.26
CA GLU A 106 -38.08 20.15 9.07
C GLU A 106 -37.11 19.29 9.89
N PRO A 107 -37.42 18.95 11.16
CA PRO A 107 -36.48 18.22 12.02
C PRO A 107 -35.99 16.90 11.40
N TRP A 108 -36.88 16.15 10.74
CA TRP A 108 -36.52 14.88 10.11
C TRP A 108 -35.53 15.05 8.94
N GLU A 109 -35.63 16.14 8.19
CA GLU A 109 -34.72 16.49 7.10
C GLU A 109 -33.34 16.83 7.64
N SER A 110 -33.31 17.59 8.74
CA SER A 110 -32.08 17.92 9.47
C SER A 110 -31.39 16.66 9.98
N TYR A 111 -32.13 15.72 10.59
CA TYR A 111 -31.57 14.44 11.02
C TYR A 111 -31.04 13.61 9.86
N LEU A 112 -31.76 13.57 8.74
CA LEU A 112 -31.35 12.82 7.56
C LEU A 112 -30.08 13.42 6.93
N LEU A 113 -29.97 14.74 6.86
CA LEU A 113 -28.78 15.45 6.38
C LEU A 113 -27.57 15.18 7.27
N ILE A 114 -27.69 15.42 8.57
CA ILE A 114 -26.57 15.23 9.53
C ILE A 114 -26.17 13.75 9.57
N GLY A 115 -27.14 12.85 9.64
CA GLY A 115 -26.91 11.41 9.63
C GLY A 115 -26.23 10.93 8.35
N SER A 116 -26.67 11.43 7.19
CA SER A 116 -26.03 11.10 5.90
C SER A 116 -24.64 11.70 5.78
N PHE A 117 -24.40 12.89 6.32
CA PHE A 117 -23.06 13.48 6.38
C PHE A 117 -22.10 12.65 7.22
N ILE A 118 -22.52 12.23 8.43
CA ILE A 118 -21.72 11.36 9.30
C ILE A 118 -21.47 10.01 8.62
N LEU A 119 -22.49 9.41 8.01
CA LEU A 119 -22.35 8.14 7.28
C LEU A 119 -21.39 8.28 6.09
N MET A 120 -21.48 9.37 5.34
CA MET A 120 -20.55 9.69 4.24
C MET A 120 -19.12 9.79 4.76
N TRP A 121 -18.89 10.51 5.87
CA TRP A 121 -17.57 10.65 6.48
C TRP A 121 -17.00 9.29 6.90
N VAL A 122 -17.76 8.52 7.68
CA VAL A 122 -17.32 7.22 8.18
C VAL A 122 -17.04 6.28 7.02
N SER A 123 -17.99 6.12 6.10
CA SER A 123 -17.84 5.22 4.96
C SER A 123 -16.65 5.58 4.07
N TYR A 124 -16.44 6.87 3.79
CA TYR A 124 -15.26 7.35 3.08
C TYR A 124 -13.96 7.02 3.81
N THR A 125 -13.87 7.37 5.11
CA THR A 125 -12.67 7.10 5.91
C THR A 125 -12.32 5.62 5.93
N PHE A 126 -13.31 4.74 6.15
CA PHE A 126 -13.09 3.29 6.17
C PHE A 126 -12.70 2.76 4.79
N MET A 127 -13.33 3.24 3.73
CA MET A 127 -12.98 2.87 2.35
C MET A 127 -11.53 3.24 2.02
N ILE A 128 -11.12 4.49 2.27
CA ILE A 128 -9.75 4.96 2.02
C ILE A 128 -8.75 4.18 2.85
N ASN A 129 -9.02 4.00 4.15
CA ASN A 129 -8.14 3.23 5.01
C ASN A 129 -7.97 1.78 4.52
N LYS A 130 -9.04 1.14 4.04
CA LYS A 130 -8.96 -0.21 3.46
C LYS A 130 -8.19 -0.27 2.15
N ILE A 131 -8.26 0.77 1.32
CA ILE A 131 -7.47 0.84 0.09
C ILE A 131 -5.98 1.05 0.42
N ILE A 132 -5.67 1.98 1.34
CA ILE A 132 -4.30 2.41 1.61
C ILE A 132 -3.59 1.52 2.62
N LYS A 133 -4.15 1.37 3.83
CA LYS A 133 -3.46 0.71 4.94
C LYS A 133 -3.23 -0.77 4.65
N ASP A 134 -4.21 -1.44 4.04
CA ASP A 134 -4.07 -2.85 3.71
C ASP A 134 -2.96 -3.07 2.67
N GLN A 135 -2.85 -2.21 1.67
CA GLN A 135 -1.79 -2.27 0.66
C GLN A 135 -0.43 -1.87 1.22
N TRP A 136 -0.39 -0.89 2.12
CA TRP A 136 0.82 -0.48 2.81
C TRP A 136 1.38 -1.59 3.72
N ILE A 137 0.51 -2.24 4.52
CA ILE A 137 0.87 -3.37 5.39
C ILE A 137 1.38 -4.54 4.56
N LEU A 138 0.73 -4.83 3.45
CA LEU A 138 1.15 -5.89 2.55
C LEU A 138 2.50 -5.58 1.90
N GLN A 139 2.68 -4.37 1.37
CA GLN A 139 3.96 -3.96 0.78
C GLN A 139 5.09 -4.01 1.81
N GLU A 140 4.84 -3.63 3.07
CA GLU A 140 5.81 -3.77 4.15
C GLU A 140 6.28 -5.22 4.32
N SER A 141 5.32 -6.13 4.37
CA SER A 141 5.62 -7.55 4.49
C SER A 141 6.34 -8.08 3.24
N GLU A 142 5.98 -7.61 2.05
CA GLU A 142 6.63 -8.02 0.80
C GLU A 142 8.09 -7.56 0.73
N ILE A 143 8.39 -6.34 1.22
CA ILE A 143 9.76 -5.83 1.35
C ILE A 143 10.55 -6.71 2.31
N ASN A 144 9.99 -7.00 3.49
CA ASN A 144 10.64 -7.83 4.50
C ASN A 144 10.92 -9.27 4.01
N ASN A 145 10.15 -9.76 3.04
CA ASN A 145 10.33 -11.07 2.42
C ASN A 145 11.01 -11.02 1.04
N ASN A 146 11.62 -9.88 0.67
CA ASN A 146 12.33 -9.68 -0.60
C ASN A 146 11.49 -10.00 -1.87
N ILE A 147 10.17 -9.83 -1.79
CA ILE A 147 9.27 -9.96 -2.95
C ILE A 147 9.35 -8.70 -3.80
N VAL A 148 9.36 -7.53 -3.14
CA VAL A 148 9.53 -6.21 -3.75
C VAL A 148 10.73 -5.50 -3.13
N LYS A 149 11.36 -4.58 -3.87
CA LYS A 149 12.56 -3.88 -3.41
C LYS A 149 12.24 -2.52 -2.83
N TYR A 150 11.22 -1.86 -3.35
CA TYR A 150 10.92 -0.47 -3.02
C TYR A 150 9.54 -0.33 -2.39
N ARG A 151 9.40 0.71 -1.56
CA ARG A 151 8.10 1.16 -1.08
C ARG A 151 7.55 2.20 -2.06
N PHE A 152 6.30 1.99 -2.48
CA PHE A 152 5.59 2.92 -3.37
C PHE A 152 4.36 3.51 -2.71
N ILE A 153 3.62 2.71 -1.92
CA ILE A 153 2.40 3.14 -1.25
C ILE A 153 2.78 4.04 -0.08
N SER A 154 2.27 5.27 -0.09
CA SER A 154 2.42 6.18 1.04
C SER A 154 1.26 6.00 2.03
N LEU A 155 1.58 5.88 3.32
CA LEU A 155 0.55 5.78 4.35
C LEU A 155 -0.18 7.13 4.49
N ARG A 156 -1.51 7.09 4.42
CA ARG A 156 -2.38 8.26 4.59
C ARG A 156 -3.58 7.87 5.42
N GLU A 157 -3.95 8.74 6.36
CA GLU A 157 -5.11 8.53 7.22
C GLU A 157 -6.40 8.99 6.55
N GLY A 158 -7.44 8.16 6.59
CA GLY A 158 -8.73 8.44 5.97
C GLY A 158 -9.43 9.67 6.54
N ASN A 159 -9.38 9.87 7.87
CA ASN A 159 -9.97 11.06 8.50
C ASN A 159 -9.27 12.35 8.07
N PHE A 160 -7.94 12.33 8.01
CA PHE A 160 -7.17 13.48 7.53
C PHE A 160 -7.46 13.76 6.05
N SER A 161 -7.61 12.70 5.24
CA SER A 161 -7.99 12.82 3.84
C SER A 161 -9.39 13.41 3.66
N MET A 162 -10.35 13.04 4.51
CA MET A 162 -11.70 13.61 4.51
C MET A 162 -11.68 15.10 4.90
N LEU A 163 -10.90 15.46 5.92
CA LEU A 163 -10.74 16.85 6.34
C LEU A 163 -10.15 17.71 5.20
N LEU A 164 -9.06 17.27 4.58
CA LEU A 164 -8.45 17.98 3.46
C LEU A 164 -9.39 18.09 2.26
N ARG A 165 -10.19 17.06 1.99
CA ARG A 165 -11.21 17.09 0.96
C ARG A 165 -12.23 18.20 1.21
N ILE A 166 -12.72 18.38 2.44
CA ILE A 166 -13.64 19.46 2.79
C ILE A 166 -12.95 20.83 2.63
N LEU A 167 -11.77 21.00 3.23
CA LEU A 167 -11.03 22.27 3.21
C LEU A 167 -10.63 22.73 1.80
N THR A 168 -10.44 21.79 0.89
CA THR A 168 -10.01 22.06 -0.50
C THR A 168 -11.16 21.94 -1.50
N PHE A 169 -12.42 21.90 -1.04
CA PHE A 169 -13.61 21.77 -1.90
C PHE A 169 -13.52 20.60 -2.90
N ASN A 170 -13.00 19.45 -2.45
CA ASN A 170 -12.70 18.24 -3.23
C ASN A 170 -11.45 18.27 -4.12
N LEU A 171 -10.64 19.34 -4.19
CA LEU A 171 -9.40 19.29 -4.98
C LEU A 171 -8.41 18.23 -4.47
N TYR A 172 -8.31 18.07 -3.15
CA TYR A 172 -7.47 17.03 -2.55
C TYR A 172 -7.93 15.61 -2.90
N GLU A 173 -9.23 15.39 -3.12
CA GLU A 173 -9.77 14.09 -3.53
C GLU A 173 -9.14 13.62 -4.84
N TRP A 174 -9.09 14.51 -5.83
CA TRP A 174 -8.56 14.23 -7.15
C TRP A 174 -7.05 13.99 -7.10
N TYR A 175 -6.33 14.77 -6.29
CA TYR A 175 -4.92 14.52 -6.01
C TYR A 175 -4.70 13.15 -5.35
N LEU A 176 -5.48 12.81 -4.33
CA LEU A 176 -5.40 11.53 -3.62
C LEU A 176 -5.61 10.38 -4.59
N ILE A 177 -6.66 10.41 -5.39
CA ILE A 177 -6.99 9.37 -6.37
C ILE A 177 -5.88 9.22 -7.42
N TYR A 178 -5.35 10.34 -7.93
CA TYR A 178 -4.22 10.33 -8.84
C TYR A 178 -3.02 9.59 -8.22
N MET A 179 -2.67 9.94 -6.98
CA MET A 179 -1.58 9.29 -6.26
C MET A 179 -1.85 7.80 -6.04
N LEU A 180 -3.05 7.42 -5.60
CA LEU A 180 -3.39 6.01 -5.36
C LEU A 180 -3.30 5.17 -6.63
N LEU A 181 -3.84 5.65 -7.75
CA LEU A 181 -3.76 4.95 -9.02
C LEU A 181 -2.32 4.79 -9.51
N ARG A 182 -1.48 5.80 -9.28
CA ARG A 182 -0.07 5.80 -9.65
C ARG A 182 0.75 4.85 -8.77
N GLU A 183 0.64 4.98 -7.45
CA GLU A 183 1.38 4.18 -6.47
C GLU A 183 1.01 2.69 -6.59
N THR A 184 -0.29 2.36 -6.63
CA THR A 184 -0.75 0.96 -6.81
C THR A 184 -0.33 0.38 -8.15
N ALA A 185 -0.31 1.17 -9.23
CA ALA A 185 0.16 0.68 -10.52
C ALA A 185 1.65 0.34 -10.49
N MET A 186 2.49 1.16 -9.87
CA MET A 186 3.93 0.87 -9.74
C MET A 186 4.17 -0.38 -8.89
N HIS A 187 3.47 -0.46 -7.76
CA HIS A 187 3.54 -1.61 -6.87
C HIS A 187 3.17 -2.92 -7.59
N TYR A 188 2.03 -2.96 -8.30
CA TYR A 188 1.59 -4.16 -9.01
C TYR A 188 2.46 -4.54 -10.21
N ILE A 189 3.23 -3.59 -10.74
CA ILE A 189 4.22 -3.87 -11.79
C ILE A 189 5.46 -4.49 -11.17
N GLU A 190 5.92 -3.98 -10.02
CA GLU A 190 7.10 -4.49 -9.33
C GLU A 190 6.90 -5.90 -8.79
N ASP A 191 5.78 -6.19 -8.11
CA ASP A 191 5.46 -7.52 -7.60
C ASP A 191 5.00 -8.52 -8.70
N GLY A 192 4.86 -8.04 -9.94
CA GLY A 192 4.45 -8.82 -11.10
C GLY A 192 2.97 -9.25 -11.11
N THR A 193 2.13 -8.76 -10.22
CA THR A 193 0.69 -9.10 -10.16
C THR A 193 -0.11 -8.49 -11.31
N ALA A 194 0.36 -7.38 -11.89
CA ALA A 194 -0.19 -6.76 -13.09
C ALA A 194 0.15 -7.53 -14.38
N THR A 195 1.32 -8.17 -14.42
CA THR A 195 1.85 -8.88 -15.60
C THR A 195 1.67 -10.40 -15.52
N GLY A 196 1.23 -10.93 -14.37
CA GLY A 196 1.15 -12.37 -14.11
C GLY A 196 2.48 -13.01 -13.73
N VAL A 197 3.56 -12.22 -13.69
CA VAL A 197 4.92 -12.65 -13.33
C VAL A 197 5.04 -12.99 -11.84
N TYR A 198 4.07 -12.58 -11.01
CA TYR A 198 4.03 -12.90 -9.58
C TYR A 198 4.13 -14.41 -9.28
N LYS A 199 3.73 -15.27 -10.24
CA LYS A 199 3.87 -16.73 -10.16
C LYS A 199 5.32 -17.20 -10.03
N LYS A 200 6.30 -16.40 -10.46
CA LYS A 200 7.72 -16.68 -10.22
C LYS A 200 8.07 -16.70 -8.72
N HIS A 201 7.29 -16.02 -7.89
CA HIS A 201 7.42 -16.08 -6.43
C HIS A 201 6.69 -17.29 -5.80
N ILE A 202 5.84 -17.99 -6.56
CA ILE A 202 5.20 -19.26 -6.15
C ILE A 202 6.15 -20.42 -6.45
N GLU A 203 6.93 -20.33 -7.52
CA GLU A 203 7.91 -21.36 -7.93
C GLU A 203 9.32 -21.08 -7.38
N LYS A 204 9.47 -21.15 -6.06
CA LYS A 204 10.66 -21.73 -5.42
C LYS A 204 10.19 -22.59 -4.24
N PRO A 205 10.14 -23.91 -4.45
CA PRO A 205 11.32 -24.68 -4.11
C PRO A 205 11.64 -25.64 -5.26
N LYS A 206 12.38 -25.17 -6.27
CA LYS A 206 13.53 -26.00 -6.61
C LYS A 206 14.39 -25.94 -5.36
N LYS A 207 14.49 -27.08 -4.67
CA LYS A 207 15.81 -27.58 -4.32
C LYS A 207 16.69 -27.35 -5.55
N GLU A 208 17.27 -26.16 -5.68
CA GLU A 208 18.69 -26.17 -5.86
C GLU A 208 19.13 -27.04 -4.69
N GLU A 209 19.72 -28.18 -5.02
CA GLU A 209 20.80 -28.67 -4.20
C GLU A 209 21.70 -27.45 -3.99
N ILE A 210 21.41 -26.67 -2.95
CA ILE A 210 22.45 -26.14 -2.10
C ILE A 210 23.12 -27.44 -1.67
N LYS A 211 24.10 -27.90 -2.48
CA LYS A 211 25.34 -28.39 -1.89
C LYS A 211 25.52 -27.48 -0.72
N LYS A 212 25.40 -28.01 0.51
CA LYS A 212 25.67 -27.24 1.73
C LYS A 212 27.04 -26.62 1.50
N GLU A 213 27.07 -25.43 0.92
CA GLU A 213 28.30 -24.70 0.75
C GLU A 213 28.66 -24.41 2.19
N SER A 214 29.81 -24.95 2.59
CA SER A 214 30.28 -24.80 3.94
C SER A 214 30.19 -23.31 4.31
N PRO A 215 29.87 -22.93 5.55
CA PRO A 215 29.95 -21.54 6.00
C PRO A 215 31.27 -20.87 5.57
N PHE A 216 32.33 -21.67 5.44
CA PHE A 216 33.60 -21.30 4.82
C PHE A 216 33.49 -20.92 3.32
N GLU A 217 32.93 -21.77 2.45
CA GLU A 217 32.81 -21.52 1.00
C GLU A 217 31.96 -20.28 0.70
N ASN A 218 30.88 -20.07 1.47
CA ASN A 218 30.07 -18.85 1.38
C ASN A 218 30.87 -17.59 1.72
N LEU A 219 31.73 -17.65 2.74
CA LEU A 219 32.59 -16.55 3.13
C LEU A 219 33.68 -16.28 2.08
N ILE A 220 34.30 -17.32 1.53
CA ILE A 220 35.29 -17.20 0.45
C ILE A 220 34.68 -16.50 -0.79
N ASN A 221 33.46 -16.87 -1.17
CA ASN A 221 32.77 -16.24 -2.29
C ASN A 221 32.49 -14.74 -2.07
N LYS A 222 32.21 -14.32 -0.83
CA LYS A 222 32.02 -12.90 -0.48
C LYS A 222 33.32 -12.08 -0.54
N ILE A 223 34.47 -12.68 -0.22
CA ILE A 223 35.74 -11.96 -0.09
C ILE A 223 36.64 -12.02 -1.33
N LYS A 224 36.32 -12.86 -2.32
CA LYS A 224 37.19 -13.16 -3.47
C LYS A 224 37.58 -11.94 -4.34
N ASN A 225 36.77 -10.89 -4.34
CA ASN A 225 36.97 -9.68 -5.16
C ASN A 225 37.10 -8.39 -4.34
N LEU A 226 37.33 -8.51 -3.02
CA LEU A 226 37.48 -7.36 -2.13
C LEU A 226 38.95 -6.96 -1.99
N ASP A 227 39.19 -5.69 -1.68
CA ASP A 227 40.51 -5.25 -1.26
C ASP A 227 40.88 -5.82 0.12
N LYS A 228 42.13 -5.63 0.56
CA LYS A 228 42.61 -6.21 1.83
C LYS A 228 41.87 -5.67 3.06
N GLU A 229 41.49 -4.39 3.06
CA GLU A 229 40.85 -3.74 4.21
C GLU A 229 39.37 -4.11 4.33
N GLU A 230 38.66 -4.17 3.20
CA GLU A 230 37.28 -4.65 3.10
C GLU A 230 37.19 -6.15 3.41
N LYS A 231 38.17 -6.94 2.94
CA LYS A 231 38.26 -8.38 3.21
C LYS A 231 38.27 -8.67 4.72
N TYR A 232 39.14 -8.00 5.48
CA TYR A 232 39.20 -8.19 6.93
C TYR A 232 37.88 -7.83 7.62
N SER A 233 37.27 -6.71 7.23
CA SER A 233 36.02 -6.23 7.81
C SER A 233 34.84 -7.19 7.59
N VAL A 234 34.76 -7.77 6.38
CA VAL A 234 33.73 -8.77 6.04
C VAL A 234 33.97 -10.08 6.79
N ILE A 235 35.22 -10.53 6.88
CA ILE A 235 35.57 -11.73 7.66
C ILE A 235 35.20 -11.54 9.13
N PHE A 236 35.58 -10.41 9.73
CA PHE A 236 35.25 -10.11 11.12
C PHE A 236 33.74 -10.16 11.36
N TYR A 237 32.96 -9.41 10.57
CA TYR A 237 31.50 -9.35 10.72
C TYR A 237 30.81 -10.71 10.59
N GLU A 238 31.18 -11.50 9.59
CA GLU A 238 30.55 -12.80 9.33
C GLU A 238 30.94 -13.81 10.41
N VAL A 239 32.21 -13.87 10.81
CA VAL A 239 32.71 -14.82 11.82
C VAL A 239 32.13 -14.51 13.21
N THR A 240 32.08 -13.24 13.63
CA THR A 240 31.52 -12.87 14.95
C THR A 240 29.99 -13.04 15.05
N ASN A 241 29.29 -13.09 13.92
CA ASN A 241 27.84 -13.32 13.89
C ASN A 241 27.47 -14.82 13.78
N MET A 242 28.45 -15.72 13.71
CA MET A 242 28.21 -17.17 13.71
C MET A 242 28.08 -17.72 15.14
N GLN A 243 27.53 -18.92 15.27
CA GLN A 243 27.59 -19.68 16.53
C GLN A 243 29.05 -20.03 16.86
N ALA A 244 29.47 -19.87 18.11
CA ALA A 244 30.86 -20.00 18.55
C ALA A 244 31.60 -21.24 17.99
N GLU A 245 31.00 -22.44 18.10
CA GLU A 245 31.60 -23.68 17.57
C GLU A 245 31.87 -23.64 16.07
N LYS A 246 30.98 -23.01 15.29
CA LYS A 246 31.14 -22.85 13.83
C LYS A 246 32.07 -21.70 13.48
N ALA A 247 32.04 -20.63 14.27
CA ALA A 247 32.91 -19.47 14.10
C ALA A 247 34.38 -19.89 14.26
N GLU A 248 34.69 -20.69 15.28
CA GLU A 248 36.04 -21.24 15.48
C GLU A 248 36.46 -22.16 14.33
N GLU A 249 35.57 -23.03 13.85
CA GLU A 249 35.86 -23.94 12.73
C GLU A 249 36.18 -23.16 11.44
N VAL A 250 35.38 -22.15 11.12
CA VAL A 250 35.57 -21.29 9.94
C VAL A 250 36.82 -20.45 10.08
N LEU A 251 37.05 -19.85 11.24
CA LEU A 251 38.22 -19.01 11.50
C LEU A 251 39.53 -19.80 11.38
N LYS A 252 39.56 -21.04 11.86
CA LYS A 252 40.71 -21.93 11.72
C LYS A 252 40.98 -22.29 10.26
N LYS A 253 39.94 -22.59 9.47
CA LYS A 253 40.06 -22.85 8.03
C LYS A 253 40.57 -21.63 7.25
N LEU A 254 40.15 -20.42 7.62
CA LEU A 254 40.66 -19.18 6.99
C LEU A 254 42.15 -19.00 7.20
N LEU A 255 42.67 -19.37 8.38
CA LEU A 255 44.10 -19.35 8.67
C LEU A 255 44.84 -20.47 7.91
N GLU A 256 44.32 -21.70 7.94
CA GLU A 256 44.92 -22.86 7.25
C GLU A 256 45.02 -22.64 5.72
N GLU A 257 44.05 -21.97 5.11
CA GLU A 257 44.03 -21.65 3.68
C GLU A 257 44.66 -20.29 3.34
N ASN A 258 45.31 -19.61 4.29
CA ASN A 258 46.00 -18.31 4.11
C ASN A 258 45.10 -17.16 3.63
N TYR A 259 43.82 -17.16 4.02
CA TYR A 259 42.94 -16.01 3.78
C TYR A 259 43.15 -14.88 4.79
N ILE A 260 43.63 -15.23 5.99
CA ILE A 260 44.03 -14.31 7.05
C ILE A 260 45.41 -14.71 7.56
N ASP A 261 46.13 -13.77 8.17
CA ASP A 261 47.37 -14.08 8.88
C ASP A 261 47.14 -14.44 10.36
N GLN A 262 48.22 -14.80 11.06
CA GLN A 262 48.17 -15.17 12.47
C GLN A 262 47.71 -14.01 13.36
N GLU A 263 48.08 -12.77 13.02
CA GLU A 263 47.73 -11.58 13.79
C GLU A 263 46.23 -11.28 13.67
N GLU A 264 45.67 -11.37 12.47
CA GLU A 264 44.25 -11.25 12.17
C GLU A 264 43.42 -12.36 12.83
N TYR A 265 43.91 -13.59 12.78
CA TYR A 265 43.29 -14.73 13.46
C TYR A 265 43.17 -14.50 14.97
N ASP A 266 44.26 -14.12 15.63
CA ASP A 266 44.28 -13.90 17.08
C ASP A 266 43.38 -12.72 17.49
N LYS A 267 43.32 -11.67 16.65
CA LYS A 267 42.39 -10.55 16.84
C LYS A 267 40.94 -11.01 16.78
N ILE A 268 40.50 -11.66 15.70
CA ILE A 268 39.10 -12.11 15.54
C ILE A 268 38.73 -13.10 16.64
N LYS A 269 39.63 -14.03 16.99
CA LYS A 269 39.41 -15.04 18.02
C LYS A 269 39.11 -14.44 19.39
N SER A 270 39.66 -13.26 19.72
CA SER A 270 39.37 -12.60 21.00
C SER A 270 37.92 -12.10 21.16
N PHE A 271 37.13 -12.09 20.08
CA PHE A 271 35.74 -11.66 20.05
C PHE A 271 34.73 -12.81 19.92
N LEU A 272 35.20 -14.05 19.78
CA LEU A 272 34.39 -15.27 19.76
C LEU A 272 34.17 -15.81 21.18
#